data_AF-A0A1H6F1M6-F1
#
_entry.id   AF-A0A1H6F1M6-F1
#
_cell.length_a   1.000
_cell.length_b   1.000
_cell.length_c   1.000
_cell.angle_alpha   90.00
_cell.angle_beta   90.00
_cell.angle_gamma   90.00
#
_symmetry.space_group_name_H-M   'P 1'
#
loop_
_entity.id
_entity.type
_entity.pdbx_description
1 polymer ?
#
loop_
_entity_poly.entity_id
_entity_poly.type
_entity_poly.pdbx_seq_one_letter_code
_entity_poly.pdbx_strand_id
1 'polypeptide(L)'
;MMGASSDRHRPVARLPAGLACTLLILTAVACAAEDDPSNAQVGSCLEALGKGGKTLREDFHIVGCTTPQAAYKVIKKANRCDDVTNGYLVMSSRRTRSQLCLTLNAKKGDCFYQEIGFPTGKASKVTCGPSATYRVTKVSEGAADASICGKDVPNWTKTPDELPRAIVYRHPALTLCADRP
;
A
#
# COMPACT_ATOMS: atom_id res chain seq x y z
N MET A 1 -9.94 -86.46 -2.39
CA MET A 1 -8.93 -86.17 -1.36
C MET A 1 -8.00 -85.09 -1.89
N MET A 2 -7.76 -84.06 -1.08
CA MET A 2 -6.67 -83.07 -1.07
C MET A 2 -7.19 -81.64 -1.00
N GLY A 3 -7.07 -81.11 0.22
CA GLY A 3 -7.48 -79.77 0.61
C GLY A 3 -6.34 -78.76 0.58
N ALA A 4 -6.78 -77.51 0.45
CA ALA A 4 -6.44 -76.31 1.22
C ALA A 4 -4.99 -75.82 1.40
N SER A 5 -4.90 -74.50 1.15
CA SER A 5 -4.18 -73.46 1.93
C SER A 5 -2.65 -73.41 1.85
N SER A 6 -1.98 -72.27 1.93
CA SER A 6 -2.32 -70.84 1.99
C SER A 6 -0.98 -70.07 1.90
N ASP A 7 -1.04 -68.81 1.47
CA ASP A 7 -0.18 -67.70 1.95
C ASP A 7 1.32 -67.72 1.57
N ARG A 8 2.03 -66.62 1.25
CA ARG A 8 1.80 -65.17 1.36
C ARG A 8 3.04 -64.51 0.70
N HIS A 9 2.90 -63.33 0.11
CA HIS A 9 3.75 -62.13 0.30
C HIS A 9 3.67 -61.20 -0.93
N ARG A 10 3.07 -60.02 -0.71
CA ARG A 10 3.01 -58.88 -1.63
C ARG A 10 4.37 -58.18 -1.71
N PRO A 11 4.59 -57.41 -2.78
CA PRO A 11 4.81 -55.98 -2.54
C PRO A 11 3.93 -55.07 -3.40
N VAL A 12 3.55 -53.96 -2.78
CA VAL A 12 2.66 -52.90 -3.26
C VAL A 12 3.38 -52.05 -4.33
N ALA A 13 2.82 -52.03 -5.54
CA ALA A 13 3.25 -51.14 -6.61
C ALA A 13 2.76 -49.70 -6.35
N ARG A 14 3.69 -48.74 -6.34
CA ARG A 14 3.41 -47.31 -6.39
C ARG A 14 3.35 -46.89 -7.86
N LEU A 15 2.19 -46.43 -8.32
CA LEU A 15 2.00 -45.77 -9.61
C LEU A 15 1.50 -44.33 -9.35
N PRO A 16 2.05 -43.31 -10.04
CA PRO A 16 1.62 -41.92 -9.88
C PRO A 16 0.39 -41.68 -10.75
N ALA A 17 -0.76 -41.49 -10.11
CA ALA A 17 -1.96 -41.00 -10.79
C ALA A 17 -1.92 -39.47 -10.83
N GLY A 18 -1.35 -38.92 -11.90
CA GLY A 18 -1.61 -37.56 -12.32
C GLY A 18 -3.06 -37.45 -12.74
N LEU A 19 -3.94 -37.15 -11.78
CA LEU A 19 -5.36 -36.93 -12.00
C LEU A 19 -5.62 -35.43 -11.86
N ALA A 20 -5.91 -34.79 -13.00
CA ALA A 20 -6.48 -33.46 -13.05
C ALA A 20 -7.78 -33.45 -12.24
N CYS A 21 -7.81 -32.63 -11.18
CA CYS A 21 -9.00 -32.33 -10.41
C CYS A 21 -9.11 -30.80 -10.30
N THR A 22 -9.75 -30.20 -11.30
CA THR A 22 -10.41 -28.91 -11.17
C THR A 22 -11.53 -29.05 -10.14
N LEU A 23 -11.22 -28.74 -8.89
CA LEU A 23 -12.23 -28.35 -7.91
C LEU A 23 -11.86 -26.97 -7.38
N LEU A 24 -12.82 -26.05 -7.54
CA LEU A 24 -12.91 -24.77 -6.85
C LEU A 24 -12.75 -24.99 -5.35
N ILE A 25 -11.55 -24.74 -4.83
CA ILE A 25 -11.32 -24.57 -3.41
C ILE A 25 -11.10 -23.07 -3.21
N LEU A 26 -12.09 -22.42 -2.60
CA LEU A 26 -12.00 -21.11 -1.94
C LEU A 26 -11.09 -21.21 -0.71
N THR A 27 -9.85 -21.67 -0.90
CA THR A 27 -8.82 -21.49 0.10
C THR A 27 -8.19 -20.14 -0.16
N ALA A 28 -8.65 -19.15 0.60
CA ALA A 28 -7.76 -18.09 1.04
C ALA A 28 -6.68 -18.73 1.93
N VAL A 29 -5.76 -19.49 1.32
CA VAL A 29 -4.41 -19.59 1.87
C VAL A 29 -3.80 -18.24 1.52
N ALA A 30 -4.03 -17.26 2.40
CA ALA A 30 -3.26 -16.05 2.40
C ALA A 30 -1.80 -16.48 2.58
N CYS A 31 -1.04 -16.44 1.49
CA CYS A 31 0.41 -16.40 1.57
C CYS A 31 0.74 -15.12 2.35
N ALA A 32 0.85 -15.20 3.68
CA ALA A 32 1.17 -14.06 4.55
C ALA A 32 2.52 -13.38 4.18
N ALA A 33 3.29 -13.99 3.28
CA ALA A 33 4.48 -13.42 2.69
C ALA A 33 4.20 -12.42 1.53
N GLU A 34 3.09 -12.54 0.79
CA GLU A 34 2.89 -11.71 -0.42
C GLU A 34 2.54 -10.25 -0.09
N ASP A 35 1.82 -10.02 1.01
CA ASP A 35 1.36 -8.69 1.40
C ASP A 35 2.34 -7.92 2.30
N ASP A 36 3.48 -8.52 2.64
CA ASP A 36 4.50 -7.89 3.50
C ASP A 36 5.22 -6.75 2.75
N PRO A 37 5.27 -5.51 3.28
CA PRO A 37 5.95 -4.38 2.63
C PRO A 37 7.43 -4.60 2.34
N SER A 38 8.09 -5.60 2.96
CA SER A 38 9.45 -6.02 2.60
C SER A 38 9.57 -6.45 1.14
N ASN A 39 8.48 -6.97 0.58
CA ASN A 39 8.40 -7.42 -0.81
C ASN A 39 7.93 -6.34 -1.78
N ALA A 40 7.56 -5.15 -1.27
CA ALA A 40 7.04 -4.06 -2.09
C ALA A 40 8.10 -3.61 -3.10
N GLN A 41 7.70 -3.33 -4.33
CA GLN A 41 8.55 -2.78 -5.39
C GLN A 41 8.15 -1.33 -5.67
N VAL A 42 8.97 -0.61 -6.45
CA VAL A 42 8.53 0.69 -6.97
C VAL A 42 7.27 0.46 -7.82
N GLY A 43 6.23 1.23 -7.55
CA GLY A 43 4.90 1.07 -8.15
C GLY A 43 3.91 0.25 -7.33
N SER A 44 4.36 -0.53 -6.33
CA SER A 44 3.45 -1.24 -5.41
C SER A 44 2.59 -0.24 -4.64
N CYS A 45 1.34 -0.63 -4.37
CA CYS A 45 0.43 0.17 -3.56
C CYS A 45 0.26 -0.42 -2.18
N LEU A 46 0.11 0.45 -1.19
CA LEU A 46 0.02 0.06 0.20
C LEU A 46 -1.25 0.60 0.84
N GLU A 47 -1.83 -0.22 1.71
CA GLU A 47 -2.79 0.20 2.73
C GLU A 47 -2.03 0.49 4.03
N ALA A 48 -2.41 1.56 4.73
CA ALA A 48 -1.98 1.81 6.09
C ALA A 48 -3.05 1.32 7.07
N LEU A 49 -2.64 0.47 8.01
CA LEU A 49 -3.47 -0.10 9.05
C LEU A 49 -3.49 0.83 10.27
N GLY A 50 -4.68 1.04 10.83
CA GLY A 50 -4.85 1.91 12.00
C GLY A 50 -4.57 3.40 11.71
N LYS A 51 -4.38 4.19 12.78
CA LYS A 51 -4.23 5.65 12.72
C LYS A 51 -2.95 6.12 13.43
N GLY A 52 -2.67 7.42 13.40
CA GLY A 52 -1.50 8.01 14.05
C GLY A 52 -0.24 8.15 13.17
N GLY A 53 0.90 8.39 13.82
CA GLY A 53 2.13 8.89 13.18
C GLY A 53 3.28 7.91 13.09
N LYS A 54 3.08 6.68 13.55
CA LYS A 54 4.06 5.60 13.36
C LYS A 54 3.87 5.04 11.96
N THR A 55 4.94 5.01 11.19
CA THR A 55 4.98 4.44 9.85
C THR A 55 5.94 3.25 9.81
N LEU A 56 5.64 2.24 10.63
CA LEU A 56 6.43 1.02 10.74
C LEU A 56 5.91 -0.05 9.80
N ARG A 57 6.77 -0.98 9.39
CA ARG A 57 6.46 -2.04 8.42
C ARG A 57 5.16 -2.80 8.74
N GLU A 58 4.95 -3.13 10.01
CA GLU A 58 3.78 -3.85 10.50
C GLU A 58 2.46 -3.08 10.41
N ASP A 59 2.52 -1.76 10.22
CA ASP A 59 1.35 -0.91 10.03
C ASP A 59 0.89 -0.85 8.56
N PHE A 60 1.49 -1.63 7.65
CA PHE A 60 1.20 -1.54 6.22
C PHE A 60 1.09 -2.92 5.58
N HIS A 61 0.20 -3.03 4.60
CA HIS A 61 0.10 -4.19 3.71
C HIS A 61 0.24 -3.75 2.25
N ILE A 62 0.84 -4.59 1.42
CA ILE A 62 0.76 -4.48 -0.04
C ILE A 62 -0.68 -4.85 -0.43
N VAL A 63 -1.27 -4.02 -1.27
CA VAL A 63 -2.62 -4.23 -1.81
C VAL A 63 -2.64 -3.88 -3.29
N GLY A 64 -3.66 -4.36 -4.02
CA GLY A 64 -3.86 -3.94 -5.41
C GLY A 64 -4.09 -2.43 -5.51
N CYS A 65 -3.42 -1.74 -6.45
CA CYS A 65 -3.51 -0.28 -6.58
C CYS A 65 -4.92 0.28 -6.87
N THR A 66 -5.83 -0.58 -7.31
CA THR A 66 -7.23 -0.22 -7.60
C THR A 66 -8.16 -0.48 -6.43
N THR A 67 -7.68 -1.10 -5.34
CA THR A 67 -8.52 -1.36 -4.17
C THR A 67 -8.86 -0.04 -3.46
N PRO A 68 -10.04 0.06 -2.84
CA PRO A 68 -10.43 1.26 -2.10
C PRO A 68 -9.46 1.64 -0.98
N GLN A 69 -8.73 0.67 -0.42
CA GLN A 69 -7.83 0.84 0.72
C GLN A 69 -6.41 1.29 0.31
N ALA A 70 -6.06 1.21 -0.98
CA ALA A 70 -4.74 1.55 -1.50
C ALA A 70 -4.48 3.07 -1.41
N ALA A 71 -4.03 3.53 -0.25
CA ALA A 71 -3.81 4.95 0.04
C ALA A 71 -2.44 5.45 -0.47
N TYR A 72 -1.46 4.56 -0.61
CA TYR A 72 -0.09 4.92 -0.97
C TYR A 72 0.41 4.20 -2.21
N LYS A 73 1.40 4.79 -2.89
CA LYS A 73 2.20 4.18 -3.95
C LYS A 73 3.68 4.34 -3.63
N VAL A 74 4.44 3.25 -3.73
CA VAL A 74 5.89 3.25 -3.52
C VAL A 74 6.57 3.88 -4.73
N ILE A 75 7.42 4.88 -4.49
CA ILE A 75 8.12 5.63 -5.54
C ILE A 75 9.63 5.42 -5.53
N LYS A 76 10.21 5.06 -4.37
CA LYS A 76 11.65 4.84 -4.22
C LYS A 76 11.93 3.95 -3.01
N LYS A 77 12.99 3.15 -3.09
CA LYS A 77 13.65 2.53 -1.93
C LYS A 77 14.93 3.29 -1.63
N ALA A 78 15.14 3.71 -0.40
CA ALA A 78 16.32 4.49 -0.02
C ALA A 78 16.70 4.25 1.45
N ASN A 79 17.90 4.68 1.86
CA ASN A 79 18.22 4.71 3.30
C ASN A 79 17.37 5.76 4.03
N ARG A 80 17.06 6.87 3.34
CA ARG A 80 16.19 7.94 3.80
C ARG A 80 15.46 8.57 2.62
N CYS A 81 14.23 9.03 2.84
CA CYS A 81 13.48 9.84 1.89
C CYS A 81 13.88 11.31 2.06
N ASP A 82 14.39 11.90 0.97
CA ASP A 82 15.02 13.22 1.00
C ASP A 82 14.02 14.38 0.82
N ASP A 83 12.82 14.10 0.30
CA ASP A 83 11.75 15.10 0.16
C ASP A 83 10.80 15.07 1.35
N VAL A 84 10.58 16.23 1.95
CA VAL A 84 9.66 16.43 3.09
C VAL A 84 8.20 16.21 2.72
N THR A 85 7.87 16.22 1.43
CA THR A 85 6.53 15.91 0.91
C THR A 85 6.35 14.43 0.60
N ASN A 86 7.35 13.57 0.82
CA ASN A 86 7.18 12.13 0.67
C ASN A 86 6.76 11.50 1.99
N GLY A 87 5.74 10.65 1.93
CA GLY A 87 5.45 9.73 3.00
C GLY A 87 6.58 8.71 3.06
N TYR A 88 6.80 8.10 4.21
CA TYR A 88 7.80 7.06 4.30
C TYR A 88 7.32 5.92 5.19
N LEU A 89 7.68 4.71 4.78
CA LEU A 89 7.57 3.50 5.59
C LEU A 89 8.97 3.10 6.04
N VAL A 90 9.19 2.98 7.34
CA VAL A 90 10.47 2.54 7.90
C VAL A 90 10.57 1.02 7.81
N MET A 91 11.57 0.57 7.06
CA MET A 91 11.97 -0.82 6.93
C MET A 91 13.20 -1.05 7.82
N SER A 92 12.98 -1.53 9.05
CA SER A 92 14.06 -1.86 9.97
C SER A 92 14.31 -3.37 9.98
N SER A 93 15.55 -3.77 9.71
CA SER A 93 16.07 -5.11 10.03
C SER A 93 17.08 -5.00 11.17
N ARG A 94 17.50 -6.13 11.75
CA ARG A 94 18.51 -6.16 12.84
C ARG A 94 19.84 -5.49 12.48
N ARG A 95 20.14 -5.25 11.19
CA ARG A 95 21.43 -4.70 10.74
C ARG A 95 21.34 -3.47 9.83
N THR A 96 20.16 -3.14 9.32
CA THR A 96 19.98 -2.03 8.37
C THR A 96 18.66 -1.33 8.59
N ARG A 97 18.64 -0.01 8.39
CA ARG A 97 17.43 0.79 8.33
C ARG A 97 17.32 1.37 6.93
N SER A 98 16.24 1.02 6.24
CA SER A 98 15.86 1.61 4.96
C SER A 98 14.44 2.16 5.04
N GLN A 99 14.02 2.86 3.99
CA GLN A 99 12.71 3.44 3.85
C GLN A 99 12.15 3.13 2.46
N LEU A 100 10.84 2.87 2.42
CA LEU A 100 10.07 3.05 1.20
C LEU A 100 9.55 4.49 1.20
N CYS A 101 9.87 5.25 0.16
CA CYS A 101 9.30 6.57 -0.06
C CYS A 101 7.98 6.43 -0.81
N LEU A 102 6.97 7.17 -0.37
CA LEU A 102 5.58 7.01 -0.75
C LEU A 102 4.99 8.33 -1.24
N THR A 103 4.17 8.23 -2.27
CA THR A 103 3.18 9.25 -2.62
C THR A 103 1.79 8.75 -2.26
N LEU A 104 0.81 9.64 -2.16
CA LEU A 104 -0.59 9.20 -2.12
C LEU A 104 -0.97 8.57 -3.46
N ASN A 105 -1.66 7.44 -3.42
CA ASN A 105 -2.29 6.81 -4.58
C ASN A 105 -3.66 7.46 -4.83
N ALA A 106 -3.66 8.76 -5.12
CA ALA A 106 -4.87 9.57 -5.21
C ALA A 106 -5.42 9.67 -6.64
N LYS A 107 -6.74 9.71 -6.73
CA LYS A 107 -7.50 10.13 -7.91
C LYS A 107 -8.31 11.39 -7.58
N LYS A 108 -8.70 12.13 -8.62
CA LYS A 108 -9.67 13.22 -8.45
C LYS A 108 -10.97 12.66 -7.85
N GLY A 109 -11.43 13.28 -6.77
CA GLY A 109 -12.61 12.87 -6.01
C GLY A 109 -12.30 11.98 -4.81
N ASP A 110 -11.08 11.44 -4.68
CA ASP A 110 -10.72 10.61 -3.53
C ASP A 110 -10.69 11.46 -2.26
N CYS A 111 -11.28 10.93 -1.18
CA CYS A 111 -11.20 11.51 0.15
C CYS A 111 -10.26 10.69 1.02
N PHE A 112 -9.48 11.41 1.82
CA PHE A 112 -8.54 10.82 2.75
C PHE A 112 -8.86 11.26 4.17
N TYR A 113 -8.66 10.35 5.11
CA TYR A 113 -8.54 10.66 6.52
C TYR A 113 -7.08 10.60 6.91
N GLN A 114 -6.62 11.59 7.66
CA GLN A 114 -5.28 11.65 8.19
C GLN A 114 -5.30 12.43 9.51
N GLU A 115 -5.04 11.73 10.61
CA GLU A 115 -5.11 12.29 11.97
C GLU A 115 -3.91 13.19 12.28
N ILE A 116 -2.72 12.78 11.84
CA ILE A 116 -1.47 13.53 12.01
C ILE A 116 -1.04 14.02 10.64
N GLY A 117 -0.70 15.30 10.50
CA GLY A 117 -0.34 15.88 9.20
C GLY A 117 0.74 15.09 8.43
N PHE A 118 0.68 15.17 7.11
CA PHE A 118 1.70 14.61 6.21
C PHE A 118 3.06 15.32 6.39
N PRO A 119 4.21 14.63 6.26
CA PRO A 119 4.40 13.20 5.91
C PRO A 119 4.32 12.26 7.10
N THR A 120 4.09 12.79 8.30
CA THR A 120 4.28 12.03 9.55
C THR A 120 3.11 11.11 9.88
N GLY A 121 1.87 11.45 9.52
CA GLY A 121 0.72 10.60 9.79
C GLY A 121 0.36 9.62 8.69
N LYS A 122 -0.20 8.49 9.11
CA LYS A 122 -0.89 7.53 8.24
C LYS A 122 -2.14 8.17 7.64
N ALA A 123 -2.31 8.01 6.34
CA ALA A 123 -3.45 8.41 5.56
C ALA A 123 -4.18 7.16 5.10
N SER A 124 -5.51 7.21 5.19
CA SER A 124 -6.39 6.15 4.71
C SER A 124 -7.41 6.75 3.76
N LYS A 125 -7.72 6.04 2.67
CA LYS A 125 -8.85 6.40 1.83
C LYS A 125 -10.15 6.14 2.57
N VAL A 126 -11.08 7.08 2.50
CA VAL A 126 -12.39 7.02 3.14
C VAL A 126 -13.46 7.53 2.20
N THR A 127 -14.72 7.17 2.47
CA THR A 127 -15.85 7.84 1.82
C THR A 127 -15.83 9.33 2.17
N CYS A 128 -16.07 10.19 1.19
CA CYS A 128 -16.21 11.62 1.42
C CYS A 128 -17.37 11.91 2.37
N GLY A 129 -17.13 12.77 3.36
CA GLY A 129 -18.08 13.08 4.43
C GLY A 129 -17.38 13.58 5.68
N PRO A 130 -18.07 13.58 6.84
CA PRO A 130 -17.56 14.18 8.08
C PRO A 130 -16.26 13.55 8.61
N SER A 131 -15.96 12.31 8.22
CA SER A 131 -14.75 11.61 8.61
C SER A 131 -13.55 11.88 7.71
N ALA A 132 -13.72 12.54 6.56
CA ALA A 132 -12.61 12.88 5.68
C ALA A 132 -11.93 14.16 6.17
N THR A 133 -10.60 14.22 6.08
CA THR A 133 -9.83 15.42 6.40
C THR A 133 -9.60 16.29 5.18
N TYR A 134 -9.51 15.69 3.99
CA TYR A 134 -9.43 16.40 2.73
C TYR A 134 -9.94 15.56 1.57
N ARG A 135 -10.32 16.25 0.49
CA ARG A 135 -10.69 15.66 -0.80
C ARG A 135 -9.74 16.13 -1.88
N VAL A 136 -9.33 15.23 -2.75
CA VAL A 136 -8.46 15.53 -3.88
C VAL A 136 -9.30 16.10 -5.01
N THR A 137 -9.04 17.34 -5.40
CA THR A 137 -9.79 18.05 -6.45
C THR A 137 -9.10 17.99 -7.82
N LYS A 138 -7.78 17.79 -7.82
CA LYS A 138 -6.97 17.72 -9.05
C LYS A 138 -5.72 16.87 -8.82
N VAL A 139 -5.34 16.12 -9.84
CA VAL A 139 -4.10 15.33 -9.92
C VAL A 139 -3.37 15.80 -11.16
N SER A 140 -2.12 16.25 -11.01
CA SER A 140 -1.28 16.71 -12.11
C SER A 140 0.02 15.91 -12.12
N GLU A 141 0.04 14.83 -12.89
CA GLU A 141 1.25 14.04 -13.11
C GLU A 141 2.26 14.81 -13.96
N GLY A 142 3.55 14.56 -13.76
CA GLY A 142 4.63 15.23 -14.50
C GLY A 142 4.93 16.66 -14.05
N ALA A 143 4.21 17.19 -13.06
CA ALA A 143 4.40 18.55 -12.58
C ALA A 143 4.55 18.62 -11.05
N ALA A 144 5.62 19.26 -10.59
CA ALA A 144 5.88 19.53 -9.19
C ALA A 144 5.74 21.05 -8.92
N ASP A 145 4.52 21.57 -9.03
CA ASP A 145 4.23 23.00 -8.97
C ASP A 145 2.92 23.28 -8.23
N ALA A 146 3.01 23.94 -7.07
CA ALA A 146 1.87 24.30 -6.26
C ALA A 146 0.91 25.29 -6.95
N SER A 147 1.41 26.11 -7.89
CA SER A 147 0.60 27.13 -8.58
C SER A 147 -0.54 26.52 -9.41
N ILE A 148 -0.42 25.24 -9.77
CA ILE A 148 -1.43 24.44 -10.46
C ILE A 148 -2.74 24.35 -9.67
N CYS A 149 -2.67 24.51 -8.34
CA CYS A 149 -3.81 24.53 -7.43
C CYS A 149 -4.40 25.93 -7.21
N GLY A 150 -3.70 26.98 -7.64
CA GLY A 150 -4.07 28.39 -7.43
C GLY A 150 -2.90 29.21 -6.87
N LYS A 151 -2.94 30.53 -7.03
CA LYS A 151 -1.85 31.45 -6.63
C LYS A 151 -1.74 31.63 -5.11
N ASP A 152 -2.84 31.48 -4.38
CA ASP A 152 -2.91 31.70 -2.93
C ASP A 152 -3.07 30.40 -2.13
N VAL A 153 -2.81 29.25 -2.77
CA VAL A 153 -2.97 27.95 -2.12
C VAL A 153 -1.72 27.62 -1.30
N PRO A 154 -1.81 27.47 0.03
CA PRO A 154 -0.67 27.10 0.85
C PRO A 154 -0.10 25.74 0.43
N ASN A 155 1.23 25.66 0.41
CA ASN A 155 1.93 24.39 0.27
C ASN A 155 1.74 23.58 1.56
N TRP A 156 1.31 22.33 1.43
CA TRP A 156 1.02 21.42 2.55
C TRP A 156 2.14 21.37 3.60
N THR A 157 3.40 21.47 3.18
CA THR A 157 4.56 21.39 4.09
C THR A 157 4.81 22.63 4.95
N LYS A 158 4.18 23.77 4.63
CA LYS A 158 4.44 25.04 5.34
C LYS A 158 3.38 25.37 6.38
N THR A 159 2.13 25.00 6.17
CA THR A 159 1.02 25.34 7.08
C THR A 159 0.07 24.15 7.27
N PRO A 160 0.40 23.15 8.10
CA PRO A 160 -0.28 21.85 8.14
C PRO A 160 -1.79 21.87 8.47
N ASP A 161 -2.39 23.02 8.85
CA ASP A 161 -3.79 23.15 9.28
C ASP A 161 -4.71 24.03 8.37
N GLU A 162 -4.18 24.67 7.31
CA GLU A 162 -4.95 25.51 6.37
C GLU A 162 -5.38 24.82 5.05
N LEU A 163 -6.69 24.68 4.77
CA LEU A 163 -7.24 24.23 3.46
C LEU A 163 -7.83 25.42 2.65
N PRO A 164 -7.82 25.40 1.29
CA PRO A 164 -7.32 24.37 0.36
C PRO A 164 -5.78 24.33 0.25
N ARG A 165 -5.21 23.23 -0.28
CA ARG A 165 -3.75 22.96 -0.26
C ARG A 165 -3.21 22.34 -1.54
N ALA A 166 -1.91 22.49 -1.73
CA ALA A 166 -1.12 21.76 -2.72
C ALA A 166 -0.17 20.76 -2.04
N ILE A 167 -0.25 19.49 -2.43
CA ILE A 167 0.70 18.42 -2.07
C ILE A 167 1.61 18.19 -3.27
N VAL A 168 2.88 18.58 -3.15
CA VAL A 168 3.83 18.62 -4.27
C VAL A 168 4.92 17.59 -4.08
N TYR A 169 4.89 16.52 -4.87
CA TYR A 169 5.98 15.55 -4.94
C TYR A 169 6.92 15.92 -6.08
N ARG A 170 8.23 15.90 -5.83
CA ARG A 170 9.23 16.20 -6.87
C ARG A 170 9.68 14.96 -7.64
N HIS A 171 9.63 13.79 -7.01
CA HIS A 171 10.16 12.54 -7.57
C HIS A 171 9.24 11.36 -7.26
N PRO A 172 8.42 10.88 -8.20
CA PRO A 172 8.15 11.50 -9.51
C PRO A 172 7.46 12.85 -9.35
N ALA A 173 7.57 13.71 -10.36
CA ALA A 173 6.88 14.99 -10.38
C ALA A 173 5.36 14.75 -10.37
N LEU A 174 4.69 15.20 -9.31
CA LEU A 174 3.25 15.04 -9.11
C LEU A 174 2.74 16.14 -8.20
N THR A 175 1.66 16.79 -8.58
CA THR A 175 0.95 17.75 -7.73
C THR A 175 -0.48 17.28 -7.50
N LEU A 176 -0.88 17.21 -6.23
CA LEU A 176 -2.27 16.99 -5.84
C LEU A 176 -2.82 18.27 -5.23
N CYS A 177 -3.99 18.70 -5.71
CA CYS A 177 -4.74 19.78 -5.10
C CYS A 177 -5.82 19.20 -4.21
N ALA A 178 -6.01 19.77 -3.03
CA ALA A 178 -6.98 19.29 -2.06
C ALA A 178 -7.78 20.41 -1.42
N ASP A 179 -9.05 20.14 -1.11
CA ASP A 179 -9.96 21.04 -0.43
C ASP A 179 -10.67 20.35 0.75
N ARG A 180 -11.60 21.07 1.38
CA ARG A 180 -12.49 20.44 2.35
C ARG A 180 -13.42 19.46 1.64
N PRO A 181 -13.59 18.25 2.21
CA PRO A 181 -14.36 17.17 1.61
C PRO A 181 -15.87 17.40 1.59
#